data_AF-H9TID6-F1
#
_entry.id   AF-H9TID6-F1
#
_cell.length_a   1.000
_cell.length_b   1.000
_cell.length_c   1.000
_cell.angle_alpha   90.00
_cell.angle_beta   90.00
_cell.angle_gamma   90.00
#
_symmetry.space_group_name_H-M   'P 1'
#
loop_
_entity.id
_entity.type
_entity.pdbx_description
1 polymer ?
#
loop_
_entity_poly.entity_id
_entity_poly.type
_entity_poly.pdbx_seq_one_letter_code
_entity_poly.pdbx_strand_id
1 'polypeptide(L)'
;MLNSIFNTAILCCANIVCQCYAYNEVKFRLNKLNVSYKTGAEKYYCLILTTLAVMYLSLNQLSLIQSIIVIIFYAFLTLMACIDLLSFLLPRLYTVTFIFSGLLYQTWNNNILSGLFCAILMFFIMLFVRLYFAYKNGTESFGMGDVLLIAGTGVWFPTPEIACSIVFIAVIGGIIFFTLGGLNKQKKYIPFGPFLCGGMFVYSLVPGILF
;
A
#
# COMPACT_ATOMS: atom_id res chain seq x y z
N MET A 1 23.93 -8.80 22.33
CA MET A 1 24.06 -7.65 21.41
C MET A 1 24.48 -8.09 20.01
N LEU A 2 25.58 -8.82 19.84
CA LEU A 2 26.06 -9.28 18.52
C LEU A 2 25.03 -10.13 17.74
N ASN A 3 24.40 -11.13 18.38
CA ASN A 3 23.35 -11.95 17.75
C ASN A 3 22.12 -11.14 17.31
N SER A 4 21.79 -10.07 18.05
CA SER A 4 20.68 -9.18 17.69
C SER A 4 20.99 -8.39 16.43
N ILE A 5 22.21 -7.84 16.33
CA ILE A 5 22.68 -7.10 15.16
C ILE A 5 22.78 -8.01 13.94
N PHE A 6 23.23 -9.24 14.12
CA PHE A 6 23.31 -10.22 13.04
C PHE A 6 21.92 -10.60 12.53
N ASN A 7 20.96 -10.84 13.43
CA ASN A 7 19.58 -11.14 13.05
C ASN A 7 18.90 -9.98 12.31
N THR A 8 19.09 -8.73 12.76
CA THR A 8 18.54 -7.56 12.06
C THR A 8 19.18 -7.40 10.68
N ALA A 9 20.49 -7.64 10.55
CA ALA A 9 21.16 -7.61 9.25
C ALA A 9 20.59 -8.66 8.28
N ILE A 10 20.35 -9.90 8.74
CA ILE A 10 19.70 -10.95 7.92
C ILE A 10 18.29 -10.51 7.48
N LEU A 11 17.51 -9.93 8.39
CA LEU A 11 16.16 -9.45 8.08
C LEU A 11 16.17 -8.28 7.09
N CYS A 12 17.13 -7.36 7.18
CA CYS A 12 17.32 -6.30 6.20
C CYS A 12 17.67 -6.87 4.82
N CYS A 13 18.55 -7.87 4.74
CA CYS A 13 18.85 -8.57 3.49
C CYS A 13 17.61 -9.28 2.92
N ALA A 14 16.84 -9.95 3.76
CA ALA A 14 15.58 -10.61 3.37
C ALA A 14 14.57 -9.58 2.82
N ASN A 15 14.44 -8.41 3.46
CA ASN A 15 13.61 -7.32 2.97
C ASN A 15 14.02 -6.87 1.56
N ILE A 16 15.32 -6.64 1.32
CA ILE A 16 15.83 -6.25 0.00
C ILE A 16 15.46 -7.31 -1.05
N VAL A 17 15.62 -8.59 -0.75
CA VAL A 17 15.27 -9.70 -1.66
C VAL A 17 13.77 -9.72 -1.95
N CYS A 18 12.92 -9.62 -0.93
CA CYS A 18 11.46 -9.58 -1.07
C CYS A 18 11.01 -8.39 -1.93
N GLN A 19 11.64 -7.23 -1.76
CA GLN A 19 11.32 -6.04 -2.54
C GLN A 19 11.78 -6.14 -4.00
N CYS A 20 12.95 -6.74 -4.25
CA CYS A 20 13.39 -7.07 -5.61
C CYS A 20 12.43 -8.05 -6.30
N TYR A 21 11.93 -9.05 -5.56
CA TYR A 21 10.93 -9.98 -6.07
C TYR A 21 9.62 -9.27 -6.41
N ALA A 22 9.10 -8.42 -5.50
CA ALA A 22 7.91 -7.62 -5.73
C ALA A 22 8.02 -6.75 -7.00
N TYR A 23 9.17 -6.08 -7.18
CA TYR A 23 9.44 -5.30 -8.39
C TYR A 23 9.51 -6.15 -9.67
N ASN A 24 10.13 -7.33 -9.61
CA ASN A 24 10.18 -8.24 -10.75
C ASN A 24 8.80 -8.77 -11.14
N GLU A 25 7.94 -9.07 -10.15
CA GLU A 25 6.55 -9.49 -10.39
C GLU A 25 5.75 -8.36 -11.08
N VAL A 26 5.94 -7.11 -10.67
CA VAL A 26 5.34 -5.93 -11.34
C VAL A 26 5.73 -5.92 -12.83
N LYS A 27 7.03 -6.06 -13.13
CA LYS A 27 7.54 -6.06 -14.51
C LYS A 27 6.98 -7.23 -15.33
N PHE A 28 6.95 -8.42 -14.75
CA PHE A 28 6.40 -9.62 -15.39
C PHE A 28 4.93 -9.43 -15.77
N ARG A 29 4.12 -8.87 -14.86
CA ARG A 29 2.70 -8.60 -15.08
C ARG A 29 2.46 -7.54 -16.15
N LEU A 30 3.18 -6.44 -16.12
CA LEU A 30 3.03 -5.37 -17.10
C LEU A 30 3.38 -5.84 -18.51
N ASN A 31 4.43 -6.67 -18.63
CA ASN A 31 4.78 -7.32 -19.90
C ASN A 31 3.65 -8.23 -20.40
N LYS A 32 3.03 -9.02 -19.51
CA LYS A 32 1.89 -9.90 -19.87
C LYS A 32 0.67 -9.12 -20.33
N LEU A 33 0.47 -7.90 -19.81
CA LEU A 33 -0.64 -7.02 -20.17
C LEU A 33 -0.35 -6.17 -21.43
N ASN A 34 0.82 -6.32 -22.06
CA ASN A 34 1.27 -5.49 -23.20
C ASN A 34 1.16 -3.98 -22.95
N VAL A 35 1.27 -3.56 -21.69
CA VAL A 35 1.21 -2.15 -21.33
C VAL A 35 2.56 -1.51 -21.63
N SER A 36 2.58 -0.54 -22.54
CA SER A 36 3.77 0.30 -22.73
C SER A 36 3.83 1.35 -21.62
N TYR A 37 4.83 1.26 -20.75
CA TYR A 37 5.04 2.21 -19.66
C TYR A 37 6.42 2.87 -19.77
N LYS A 38 6.50 4.13 -19.32
CA LYS A 38 7.74 4.89 -19.31
C LYS A 38 8.56 4.48 -18.09
N THR A 39 9.60 3.70 -18.30
CA THR A 39 10.50 3.22 -17.25
C THR A 39 11.31 4.35 -16.63
N GLY A 40 11.30 4.47 -15.31
CA GLY A 40 12.15 5.37 -14.53
C GLY A 40 11.65 5.63 -13.11
N ALA A 41 10.46 6.21 -12.97
CA ALA A 41 9.92 6.67 -11.68
C ALA A 41 9.66 5.52 -10.70
N GLU A 42 9.24 4.36 -11.21
CA GLU A 42 8.98 3.15 -10.43
C GLU A 42 10.23 2.65 -9.69
N LYS A 43 11.42 2.83 -10.26
CA LYS A 43 12.69 2.41 -9.64
C LYS A 43 13.00 3.26 -8.42
N TYR A 44 12.83 4.58 -8.53
CA TYR A 44 13.02 5.49 -7.41
C TYR A 44 12.02 5.23 -6.30
N TYR A 45 10.75 4.98 -6.66
CA TYR A 45 9.71 4.67 -5.69
C TYR A 45 9.99 3.36 -4.92
N CYS A 46 10.38 2.29 -5.63
CA CYS A 46 10.84 1.05 -5.00
C CYS A 46 12.04 1.30 -4.08
N LEU A 47 13.06 2.03 -4.55
CA LEU A 47 14.28 2.28 -3.77
C LEU A 47 14.01 3.10 -2.50
N ILE A 48 13.11 4.07 -2.57
CA ILE A 48 12.68 4.85 -1.40
C ILE A 48 11.97 3.93 -0.40
N LEU A 49 11.01 3.11 -0.86
CA LEU A 49 10.29 2.20 0.04
C LEU A 49 11.18 1.11 0.63
N THR A 50 12.15 0.58 -0.12
CA THR A 50 13.09 -0.42 0.40
C THR A 50 13.99 0.16 1.48
N THR A 51 14.56 1.34 1.24
CA THR A 51 15.45 2.00 2.19
C THR A 51 14.73 2.39 3.47
N LEU A 52 13.50 2.91 3.37
CA LEU A 52 12.70 3.24 4.53
C LEU A 52 12.26 1.99 5.31
N ALA A 53 11.93 0.88 4.63
CA ALA A 53 11.62 -0.39 5.30
C ALA A 53 12.84 -0.96 6.05
N VAL A 54 14.05 -0.85 5.47
CA VAL A 54 15.31 -1.20 6.15
C VAL A 54 15.53 -0.31 7.37
N MET A 55 15.28 1.01 7.26
CA MET A 55 15.37 1.90 8.42
C MET A 55 14.41 1.48 9.53
N TYR A 56 13.14 1.20 9.22
CA TYR A 56 12.15 0.78 10.23
C TYR A 56 12.58 -0.50 10.97
N LEU A 57 13.07 -1.51 10.24
CA LEU A 57 13.57 -2.77 10.82
C LEU A 57 14.83 -2.54 11.68
N SER A 58 15.68 -1.57 11.32
CA SER A 58 16.91 -1.28 12.05
C SER A 58 16.69 -0.46 13.33
N LEU A 59 15.68 0.41 13.33
CA LEU A 59 15.37 1.31 14.45
C LEU A 59 14.52 0.63 15.51
N ASN A 60 13.65 -0.31 15.12
CA ASN A 60 12.77 -1.01 16.05
C ASN A 60 13.33 -2.38 16.41
N GLN A 61 13.45 -2.66 17.71
CA GLN A 61 13.81 -4.00 18.21
C GLN A 61 12.61 -4.94 18.10
N LEU A 62 12.30 -5.36 16.88
CA LEU A 62 11.18 -6.24 16.57
C LEU A 62 11.54 -7.71 16.81
N SER A 63 10.55 -8.50 17.21
CA SER A 63 10.70 -9.96 17.18
C SER A 63 10.76 -10.49 15.74
N LEU A 64 11.26 -11.71 15.56
CA LEU A 64 11.42 -12.33 14.23
C LEU A 64 10.09 -12.42 13.47
N ILE A 65 8.98 -12.67 14.17
CA ILE A 65 7.67 -12.78 13.53
C ILE A 65 7.18 -11.37 13.13
N GLN A 66 7.39 -10.35 13.98
CA GLN A 66 7.00 -8.97 13.67
C GLN A 66 7.76 -8.43 12.46
N SER A 67 9.06 -8.71 12.37
CA SER A 67 9.87 -8.30 11.23
C SER A 67 9.42 -8.95 9.92
N ILE A 68 9.04 -10.24 9.94
CA ILE A 68 8.47 -10.91 8.77
C ILE A 68 7.17 -10.22 8.32
N ILE A 69 6.29 -9.87 9.26
CA ILE A 69 5.04 -9.16 8.94
C ILE A 69 5.33 -7.81 8.30
N VAL A 70 6.29 -7.05 8.83
CA VAL A 70 6.72 -5.76 8.28
C VAL A 70 7.27 -5.90 6.86
N ILE A 71 8.10 -6.92 6.62
CA ILE A 71 8.67 -7.20 5.29
C ILE A 71 7.55 -7.50 4.29
N ILE A 72 6.60 -8.35 4.67
CA ILE A 72 5.44 -8.70 3.83
C ILE A 72 4.58 -7.46 3.57
N PHE A 73 4.28 -6.67 4.61
CA PHE A 73 3.51 -5.44 4.51
C PHE A 73 4.14 -4.47 3.50
N TYR A 74 5.42 -4.14 3.67
CA TYR A 74 6.11 -3.23 2.75
C TYR A 74 6.25 -3.81 1.34
N ALA A 75 6.40 -5.13 1.17
CA ALA A 75 6.46 -5.75 -0.15
C ALA A 75 5.11 -5.68 -0.89
N PHE A 76 3.99 -5.78 -0.17
CA PHE A 76 2.67 -5.54 -0.76
C PHE A 76 2.49 -4.08 -1.16
N LEU A 77 2.89 -3.13 -0.30
CA LEU A 77 2.77 -1.70 -0.60
C LEU A 77 3.57 -1.30 -1.84
N THR A 78 4.81 -1.77 -1.99
CA THR A 78 5.62 -1.51 -3.20
C THR A 78 4.99 -2.13 -4.43
N LEU A 79 4.58 -3.38 -4.36
CA LEU A 79 3.94 -4.09 -5.47
C LEU A 79 2.69 -3.35 -5.96
N MET A 80 1.78 -2.99 -5.05
CA MET A 80 0.51 -2.35 -5.39
C MET A 80 0.71 -0.93 -5.92
N ALA A 81 1.58 -0.13 -5.30
CA ALA A 81 1.89 1.21 -5.75
C ALA A 81 2.55 1.23 -7.14
N CYS A 82 3.52 0.34 -7.40
CA CYS A 82 4.18 0.29 -8.69
C CYS A 82 3.24 -0.19 -9.82
N ILE A 83 2.36 -1.16 -9.55
CA ILE A 83 1.36 -1.57 -10.54
C ILE A 83 0.43 -0.42 -10.87
N ASP A 84 -0.04 0.33 -9.86
CA ASP A 84 -0.96 1.44 -10.09
C ASP A 84 -0.31 2.62 -10.83
N LEU A 85 0.93 2.99 -10.47
CA LEU A 85 1.71 4.02 -11.18
C LEU A 85 1.84 3.75 -12.69
N LEU A 86 1.98 2.47 -13.05
CA LEU A 86 2.32 2.07 -14.41
C LEU A 86 1.09 1.72 -15.24
N SER A 87 0.07 1.10 -14.64
CA SER A 87 -1.10 0.58 -15.35
C SER A 87 -2.43 1.28 -15.02
N PHE A 88 -2.51 2.08 -13.96
CA PHE A 88 -3.75 2.67 -13.43
C PHE A 88 -4.84 1.64 -13.06
N LEU A 89 -4.44 0.36 -12.94
CA LEU A 89 -5.35 -0.76 -12.72
C LEU A 89 -4.79 -1.64 -11.61
N LEU A 90 -5.33 -1.49 -10.39
CA LEU A 90 -5.00 -2.40 -9.29
C LEU A 90 -5.64 -3.78 -9.49
N PRO A 91 -4.85 -4.87 -9.57
CA PRO A 91 -5.39 -6.21 -9.67
C PRO A 91 -6.02 -6.63 -8.34
N ARG A 92 -7.28 -7.06 -8.41
CA ARG A 92 -8.08 -7.46 -7.25
C ARG A 92 -7.44 -8.56 -6.41
N LEU A 93 -6.68 -9.45 -7.04
CA LEU A 93 -6.01 -10.54 -6.35
C LEU A 93 -5.04 -10.02 -5.27
N TYR A 94 -4.27 -8.98 -5.56
CA TYR A 94 -3.31 -8.42 -4.61
C TYR A 94 -3.99 -7.65 -3.48
N THR A 95 -5.02 -6.85 -3.78
CA THR A 95 -5.74 -6.10 -2.74
C THR A 95 -6.50 -7.01 -1.79
N VAL A 96 -7.11 -8.08 -2.30
CA VAL A 96 -7.75 -9.10 -1.45
C VAL A 96 -6.73 -9.85 -0.61
N THR A 97 -5.59 -10.24 -1.20
CA THR A 97 -4.52 -10.92 -0.44
C THR A 97 -3.96 -10.02 0.67
N PHE A 98 -3.86 -8.71 0.41
CA PHE A 98 -3.44 -7.72 1.40
C PHE A 98 -4.43 -7.54 2.56
N ILE A 99 -5.73 -7.62 2.29
CA ILE A 99 -6.78 -7.66 3.33
C ILE A 99 -6.62 -8.93 4.18
N PHE A 100 -6.45 -10.09 3.55
CA PHE A 100 -6.28 -11.36 4.27
C PHE A 100 -5.02 -11.37 5.14
N SER A 101 -3.90 -10.85 4.65
CA SER A 101 -2.67 -10.74 5.46
C SER A 101 -2.84 -9.80 6.65
N GLY A 102 -3.55 -8.67 6.47
CA GLY A 102 -3.91 -7.79 7.57
C GLY A 102 -4.81 -8.47 8.61
N LEU A 103 -5.75 -9.32 8.18
CA LEU A 103 -6.65 -10.02 9.10
C LEU A 103 -5.88 -11.02 9.95
N LEU A 104 -4.93 -11.76 9.34
CA LEU A 104 -4.02 -12.65 10.06
C LEU A 104 -3.11 -11.90 11.03
N TYR A 105 -2.71 -10.69 10.68
CA TYR A 105 -1.97 -9.82 11.59
C TYR A 105 -2.85 -9.40 12.79
N GLN A 106 -4.12 -9.06 12.56
CA GLN A 106 -5.03 -8.70 13.66
C GLN A 106 -5.52 -9.88 14.51
N THR A 107 -5.55 -11.10 13.97
CA THR A 107 -5.75 -12.27 14.82
C THR A 107 -4.57 -12.45 15.77
N TRP A 108 -3.34 -12.22 15.31
CA TRP A 108 -2.17 -12.31 16.17
C TRP A 108 -2.18 -11.24 17.28
N ASN A 109 -2.65 -10.03 16.99
CA ASN A 109 -2.79 -8.95 17.98
C ASN A 109 -4.06 -9.04 18.85
N ASN A 110 -4.89 -10.10 18.71
CA ASN A 110 -6.18 -10.25 19.37
C ASN A 110 -7.18 -9.09 19.11
N ASN A 111 -7.02 -8.39 17.97
CA ASN A 111 -7.79 -7.19 17.60
C ASN A 111 -8.60 -7.41 16.30
N ILE A 112 -8.99 -8.65 16.01
CA ILE A 112 -9.70 -8.97 14.75
C ILE A 112 -11.03 -8.22 14.60
N LEU A 113 -11.78 -8.03 15.69
CA LEU A 113 -13.08 -7.34 15.64
C LEU A 113 -12.92 -5.87 15.23
N SER A 114 -11.93 -5.16 15.76
CA SER A 114 -11.68 -3.76 15.40
C SER A 114 -11.15 -3.66 13.97
N GLY A 115 -10.23 -4.54 13.56
CA GLY A 115 -9.74 -4.61 12.18
C GLY A 115 -10.86 -4.88 11.16
N LEU A 116 -11.74 -5.84 11.44
CA LEU A 116 -12.90 -6.14 10.60
C LEU A 116 -13.88 -4.96 10.55
N PHE A 117 -14.21 -4.38 11.70
CA PHE A 117 -15.13 -3.24 11.77
C PHE A 117 -14.61 -2.06 10.96
N CYS A 118 -13.34 -1.70 11.14
CA CYS A 118 -12.69 -0.62 10.40
C CYS A 118 -12.66 -0.90 8.89
N ALA A 119 -12.32 -2.14 8.49
CA ALA A 119 -12.30 -2.54 7.08
C ALA A 119 -13.69 -2.47 6.42
N ILE A 120 -14.73 -2.94 7.11
CA ILE A 120 -16.12 -2.87 6.66
C ILE A 120 -16.56 -1.41 6.51
N LEU A 121 -16.25 -0.58 7.51
CA LEU A 121 -16.57 0.85 7.51
C LEU A 121 -15.89 1.55 6.33
N MET A 122 -14.58 1.35 6.14
CA MET A 122 -13.82 1.92 5.02
C MET A 122 -14.34 1.45 3.66
N PHE A 123 -14.67 0.15 3.55
CA PHE A 123 -15.25 -0.43 2.34
C PHE A 123 -16.58 0.23 1.97
N PHE A 124 -17.51 0.36 2.92
CA PHE A 124 -18.82 0.94 2.66
C PHE A 124 -18.76 2.44 2.37
N ILE A 125 -17.92 3.19 3.08
CA ILE A 125 -17.69 4.62 2.78
C ILE A 125 -17.25 4.78 1.33
N MET A 126 -16.23 4.03 0.91
CA MET A 126 -15.71 4.17 -0.45
C MET A 126 -16.60 3.57 -1.52
N LEU A 127 -17.35 2.51 -1.20
CA LEU A 127 -18.39 2.00 -2.08
C LEU A 127 -19.48 3.07 -2.31
N PHE A 128 -19.92 3.76 -1.26
CA PHE A 128 -20.89 4.84 -1.37
C PHE A 128 -20.37 6.00 -2.21
N VAL A 129 -19.12 6.43 -1.98
CA VAL A 129 -18.46 7.46 -2.79
C VAL A 129 -18.40 7.05 -4.26
N ARG A 130 -17.99 5.81 -4.55
CA ARG A 130 -17.94 5.27 -5.91
C ARG A 130 -19.32 5.28 -6.57
N LEU A 131 -20.36 4.80 -5.89
CA LEU A 131 -21.72 4.77 -6.42
C LEU A 131 -22.28 6.17 -6.64
N TYR A 132 -22.04 7.10 -5.72
CA TYR A 132 -22.47 8.50 -5.83
C TYR A 132 -21.85 9.18 -7.06
N PHE A 133 -20.54 9.03 -7.29
CA PHE A 133 -19.89 9.59 -8.47
C PHE A 133 -20.28 8.88 -9.75
N ALA A 134 -20.51 7.56 -9.72
CA ALA A 134 -21.03 6.83 -10.87
C ALA A 134 -22.43 7.33 -11.27
N TYR A 135 -23.31 7.56 -10.29
CA TYR A 135 -24.63 8.14 -10.52
C TYR A 135 -24.56 9.56 -11.08
N LYS A 136 -23.70 10.42 -10.51
CA LYS A 136 -23.58 11.83 -10.91
C LYS A 136 -22.92 12.02 -12.29
N ASN A 137 -21.86 11.26 -12.59
CA ASN A 137 -21.05 11.45 -13.79
C ASN A 137 -21.47 10.50 -14.94
N GLY A 138 -22.38 9.56 -14.69
CA GLY A 138 -22.81 8.53 -15.65
C GLY A 138 -21.72 7.53 -16.05
N THR A 139 -20.51 7.65 -15.50
CA THR A 139 -19.36 6.77 -15.75
C THR A 139 -18.66 6.43 -14.45
N GLU A 140 -18.15 5.21 -14.36
CA GLU A 140 -17.40 4.76 -13.18
C GLU A 140 -16.09 5.55 -13.06
N SER A 141 -16.00 6.39 -12.04
CA SER A 141 -14.83 7.25 -11.80
C SER A 141 -13.75 6.57 -10.94
N PHE A 142 -14.12 5.54 -10.15
CA PHE A 142 -13.23 4.85 -9.21
C PHE A 142 -13.19 3.34 -9.45
N GLY A 143 -12.00 2.76 -9.45
CA GLY A 143 -11.80 1.33 -9.61
C GLY A 143 -12.17 0.55 -8.36
N MET A 144 -12.71 -0.67 -8.53
CA MET A 144 -12.96 -1.57 -7.40
C MET A 144 -11.67 -1.98 -6.65
N GLY A 145 -10.53 -1.94 -7.34
CA GLY A 145 -9.21 -2.18 -6.74
C GLY A 145 -8.90 -1.15 -5.64
N ASP A 146 -9.15 0.13 -5.89
CA ASP A 146 -8.91 1.21 -4.93
C ASP A 146 -9.80 1.09 -3.69
N VAL A 147 -11.08 0.78 -3.88
CA VAL A 147 -12.04 0.55 -2.79
C VAL A 147 -11.54 -0.57 -1.86
N LEU A 148 -11.03 -1.66 -2.43
CA LEU A 148 -10.47 -2.77 -1.66
C LEU A 148 -9.14 -2.42 -1.01
N LEU A 149 -8.30 -1.61 -1.66
CA LEU A 149 -7.06 -1.15 -1.04
C LEU A 149 -7.33 -0.28 0.20
N ILE A 150 -8.37 0.56 0.15
CA ILE A 150 -8.84 1.37 1.28
C ILE A 150 -9.49 0.50 2.36
N ALA A 151 -10.21 -0.56 2.00
CA ALA A 151 -10.64 -1.55 2.99
C ALA A 151 -9.42 -2.22 3.66
N GLY A 152 -8.36 -2.47 2.90
CA GLY A 152 -7.07 -2.98 3.38
C GLY A 152 -6.40 -2.06 4.40
N THR A 153 -6.44 -0.73 4.21
CA THR A 153 -5.93 0.21 5.23
C THR A 153 -6.66 0.02 6.56
N GLY A 154 -7.98 -0.17 6.53
CA GLY A 154 -8.79 -0.36 7.73
C GLY A 154 -8.45 -1.65 8.50
N VAL A 155 -8.01 -2.71 7.81
CA VAL A 155 -7.57 -3.94 8.50
C VAL A 155 -6.22 -3.73 9.20
N TRP A 156 -5.25 -3.17 8.49
CA TRP A 156 -3.90 -2.96 8.99
C TRP A 156 -3.85 -1.87 10.08
N PHE A 157 -4.69 -0.84 9.95
CA PHE A 157 -4.87 0.25 10.91
C PHE A 157 -6.31 0.20 11.44
N PRO A 158 -6.55 -0.53 12.55
CA PRO A 158 -7.91 -0.87 13.03
C PRO A 158 -8.63 0.33 13.65
N THR A 159 -7.95 1.46 13.80
CA THR A 159 -8.51 2.74 14.27
C THR A 159 -9.05 3.52 13.06
N PRO A 160 -10.38 3.78 13.00
CA PRO A 160 -10.99 4.46 11.86
C PRO A 160 -10.39 5.83 11.57
N GLU A 161 -9.92 6.54 12.60
CA GLU A 161 -9.28 7.86 12.49
C GLU A 161 -8.00 7.80 11.63
N ILE A 162 -7.17 6.77 11.85
CA ILE A 162 -5.92 6.57 11.10
C ILE A 162 -6.23 6.12 9.68
N ALA A 163 -7.19 5.21 9.50
CA ALA A 163 -7.59 4.78 8.17
C ALA A 163 -8.16 5.95 7.33
N CYS A 164 -8.99 6.79 7.93
CA CYS A 164 -9.52 8.01 7.31
C CYS A 164 -8.40 9.01 6.97
N SER A 165 -7.46 9.26 7.88
CA SER A 165 -6.38 10.22 7.63
C SER A 165 -5.45 9.78 6.50
N ILE A 166 -5.16 8.48 6.38
CA ILE A 166 -4.43 7.91 5.25
C ILE A 166 -5.14 8.21 3.92
N VAL A 167 -6.48 8.04 3.88
CA VAL A 167 -7.28 8.38 2.70
C VAL A 167 -7.22 9.87 2.40
N PHE A 168 -7.31 10.74 3.42
CA PHE A 168 -7.18 12.19 3.23
C PHE A 168 -5.81 12.59 2.65
N ILE A 169 -4.73 12.03 3.17
CA ILE A 169 -3.38 12.24 2.64
C ILE A 169 -3.31 11.80 1.18
N ALA A 170 -3.92 10.66 0.84
CA ALA A 170 -3.93 10.15 -0.52
C ALA A 170 -4.67 11.10 -1.49
N VAL A 171 -5.82 11.64 -1.06
CA VAL A 171 -6.61 12.61 -1.84
C VAL A 171 -5.82 13.91 -2.04
N ILE A 172 -5.24 14.47 -0.98
CA ILE A 172 -4.43 15.69 -1.05
C ILE A 172 -3.22 15.48 -1.97
N GLY A 173 -2.52 14.34 -1.83
CA GLY A 173 -1.40 13.97 -2.70
C GLY A 173 -1.79 13.90 -4.17
N GLY A 174 -2.94 13.30 -4.47
CA GLY A 174 -3.50 13.24 -5.83
C GLY A 174 -3.84 14.63 -6.39
N ILE A 175 -4.42 15.52 -5.58
CA ILE A 175 -4.72 16.90 -5.99
C ILE A 175 -3.44 17.67 -6.28
N ILE A 176 -2.43 17.60 -5.39
CA ILE A 176 -1.14 18.26 -5.59
C ILE A 176 -0.49 17.75 -6.88
N PHE A 177 -0.45 16.44 -7.09
CA PHE A 177 0.08 15.84 -8.30
C PHE A 177 -0.63 16.31 -9.57
N PHE A 178 -1.96 16.45 -9.52
CA PHE A 178 -2.76 17.00 -10.61
C PHE A 178 -2.37 18.46 -10.89
N THR A 179 -2.29 19.30 -9.87
CA THR A 179 -1.98 20.74 -10.01
C THR A 179 -0.57 21.02 -10.52
N LEU A 180 0.40 20.17 -10.17
CA LEU A 180 1.80 20.28 -10.61
C LEU A 180 2.05 19.77 -12.04
N GLY A 181 0.99 19.45 -12.79
CA GLY A 181 1.12 18.99 -14.17
C GLY A 181 1.55 17.53 -14.30
N GLY A 182 1.30 16.71 -13.27
CA GLY A 182 1.62 15.27 -13.26
C GLY A 182 0.85 14.46 -14.33
N LEU A 183 -0.16 15.06 -14.97
CA LEU A 183 -0.85 14.46 -16.10
C LEU A 183 -0.22 14.90 -17.42
N ASN A 184 0.28 13.92 -18.19
CA ASN A 184 0.37 14.11 -19.64
C ASN A 184 -1.04 14.36 -20.18
N LYS A 185 -1.21 15.34 -21.09
CA LYS A 185 -2.49 15.72 -21.72
C LYS A 185 -3.32 14.55 -22.32
N GLN A 186 -2.74 13.36 -22.43
CA GLN A 186 -3.39 12.15 -22.95
C GLN A 186 -3.90 11.18 -21.87
N LYS A 187 -3.47 11.30 -20.60
CA LYS A 187 -3.90 10.40 -19.51
C LYS A 187 -4.91 11.14 -18.64
N LYS A 188 -6.16 10.67 -18.62
CA LYS A 188 -7.27 11.26 -17.85
C LYS A 188 -7.39 10.73 -16.41
N TYR A 189 -6.54 9.78 -16.02
CA TYR A 189 -6.64 9.09 -14.73
C TYR A 189 -5.42 9.37 -13.85
N ILE A 190 -5.67 9.60 -12.56
CA ILE A 190 -4.65 9.82 -11.53
C ILE A 190 -4.44 8.47 -10.82
N PRO A 191 -3.18 8.00 -10.65
CA PRO A 191 -2.94 6.76 -9.93
C PRO A 191 -3.11 7.04 -8.42
N PHE A 192 -4.12 6.44 -7.79
CA PHE A 192 -4.47 6.70 -6.40
C PHE A 192 -3.69 5.80 -5.41
N GLY A 193 -3.39 4.57 -5.82
CA GLY A 193 -2.67 3.57 -5.03
C GLY A 193 -1.34 4.04 -4.45
N PRO A 194 -0.47 4.79 -5.18
CA PRO A 194 0.84 5.21 -4.69
C PRO A 194 0.75 6.24 -3.57
N PHE A 195 -0.22 7.15 -3.63
CA PHE A 195 -0.44 8.11 -2.56
C PHE A 195 -0.98 7.43 -1.30
N LEU A 196 -1.85 6.44 -1.49
CA LEU A 196 -2.42 5.69 -0.38
C LEU A 196 -1.40 4.73 0.26
N CYS A 197 -0.61 4.03 -0.53
CA CYS A 197 0.51 3.23 -0.04
C CYS A 197 1.56 4.10 0.66
N GLY A 198 1.84 5.30 0.12
CA GLY A 198 2.69 6.29 0.77
C GLY A 198 2.16 6.76 2.12
N GLY A 199 0.84 6.99 2.23
CA GLY A 199 0.19 7.32 3.50
C GLY A 199 0.32 6.20 4.53
N MET A 200 0.03 4.94 4.15
CA MET A 200 0.25 3.78 5.02
C MET A 200 1.70 3.67 5.47
N PHE A 201 2.63 3.93 4.55
CA PHE A 201 4.06 3.92 4.84
C PHE A 201 4.41 4.96 5.92
N VAL A 202 3.97 6.22 5.76
CA VAL A 202 4.26 7.28 6.73
C VAL A 202 3.69 6.94 8.10
N TYR A 203 2.45 6.45 8.17
CA TYR A 203 1.84 6.03 9.42
C TYR A 203 2.55 4.84 10.06
N SER A 204 3.06 3.89 9.27
CA SER A 204 3.81 2.75 9.79
C SER A 204 5.07 3.15 10.57
N LEU A 205 5.68 4.29 10.25
CA LEU A 205 6.89 4.78 10.93
C LEU A 205 6.61 5.36 12.33
N VAL A 206 5.36 5.72 12.63
CA VAL A 206 5.02 6.29 13.93
C VAL A 206 5.06 5.17 14.98
N PRO A 207 5.81 5.36 16.09
CA PRO A 207 5.94 4.34 17.13
C PRO A 207 4.57 4.04 17.77
N GLY A 208 4.29 2.76 18.01
CA GLY A 208 3.03 2.30 18.64
C GLY A 208 1.86 2.09 17.68
N ILE A 209 2.01 2.34 16.37
CA ILE A 209 0.92 2.14 15.41
C ILE A 209 0.84 0.69 14.91
N LEU A 210 1.97 0.10 14.50
CA LEU A 210 2.03 -1.30 14.05
C LEU A 210 2.38 -2.27 15.19
N PHE A 211 3.23 -1.87 16.14
CA PHE A 211 3.65 -2.68 17.28
C PHE A 211 3.93 -1.77 18.47
#